data_AF-Q0PA38-F1
#
_entry.id   AF-Q0PA38-F1
#
_cell.length_a   1.000
_cell.length_b   1.000
_cell.length_c   1.000
_cell.angle_alpha   90.00
_cell.angle_beta   90.00
_cell.angle_gamma   90.00
#
_symmetry.space_group_name_H-M   'P 1'
#
loop_
_entity.id
_entity.type
_entity.pdbx_description
1 polymer ?
#
loop_
_entity_poly.entity_id
_entity_poly.type
_entity_poly.pdbx_seq_one_letter_code
_entity_poly.pdbx_strand_id
1 'polypeptide(L)'
;MSNILKEEKNHLENSNSKRQKIIRKTLEAADGLSLGISMVVAVFIGVGIGYLLKKFTPYPWLFWLGVFWGISAAILNVYKAYKVQVKSYEEFKERDELIKEKIQKEKNK
;
A
#
# COMPACT_ATOMS: atom_id res chain seq x y z
N MET A 1 -20.58 -34.12 24.92
CA MET A 1 -19.21 -33.94 24.36
C MET A 1 -19.22 -33.25 23.00
N SER A 2 -19.97 -33.76 22.00
CA SER A 2 -19.96 -33.25 20.62
C SER A 2 -20.39 -31.78 20.45
N ASN A 3 -21.43 -31.32 21.16
CA ASN A 3 -21.89 -29.93 21.07
C ASN A 3 -20.87 -28.93 21.61
N ILE A 4 -20.19 -29.26 22.70
CA ILE A 4 -19.15 -28.40 23.32
C ILE A 4 -17.99 -28.22 22.34
N LEU A 5 -17.48 -29.30 21.74
CA LEU A 5 -16.42 -29.21 20.73
C LEU A 5 -16.86 -28.42 19.50
N LYS A 6 -18.14 -28.53 19.09
CA LYS A 6 -18.69 -27.72 17.99
C LYS A 6 -18.76 -26.24 18.37
N GLU A 7 -19.16 -25.90 19.59
CA GLU A 7 -19.17 -24.53 20.10
C GLU A 7 -17.75 -23.96 20.20
N GLU A 8 -16.79 -24.72 20.75
CA GLU A 8 -15.38 -24.35 20.80
C GLU A 8 -14.81 -24.12 19.39
N LYS A 9 -15.07 -25.03 18.44
CA LYS A 9 -14.64 -24.85 17.05
C LYS A 9 -15.22 -23.57 16.44
N ASN A 10 -16.52 -23.32 16.59
CA ASN A 10 -17.15 -22.11 16.06
C ASN A 10 -16.60 -20.84 16.71
N HIS A 11 -16.33 -20.87 18.02
CA HIS A 11 -15.74 -19.74 18.75
C HIS A 11 -14.30 -19.47 18.29
N LEU A 12 -13.50 -20.52 18.09
CA LEU A 12 -12.15 -20.43 17.53
C LEU A 12 -12.17 -19.92 16.09
N GLU A 13 -13.11 -20.39 15.26
CA GLU A 13 -13.26 -19.95 13.86
C GLU A 13 -13.65 -18.47 13.78
N ASN A 14 -14.57 -18.01 14.63
CA ASN A 14 -14.97 -16.61 14.72
C ASN A 14 -13.83 -15.71 15.24
N SER A 15 -13.10 -16.17 16.27
CA SER A 15 -11.91 -15.48 16.78
C SER A 15 -10.81 -15.34 15.72
N ASN A 16 -10.52 -16.41 14.97
CA ASN A 16 -9.57 -16.38 13.87
C ASN A 16 -10.02 -15.45 12.74
N SER A 17 -11.30 -15.49 12.34
CA SER A 17 -11.88 -14.57 11.35
C SER A 17 -11.77 -13.10 11.78
N LYS A 18 -12.04 -12.80 13.05
CA LYS A 18 -11.87 -11.46 13.62
C LYS A 18 -10.41 -11.00 13.55
N ARG A 19 -9.46 -11.86 13.95
CA ARG A 19 -8.01 -11.58 13.84
C ARG A 19 -7.60 -11.34 12.39
N GLN A 20 -8.03 -12.18 11.47
CA GLN A 20 -7.75 -12.01 10.03
C GLN A 20 -8.30 -10.67 9.50
N LYS A 21 -9.51 -10.28 9.89
CA LYS A 21 -10.10 -8.99 9.48
C LYS A 21 -9.31 -7.79 10.04
N ILE A 22 -8.83 -7.87 11.28
CA ILE A 22 -7.97 -6.85 11.89
C ILE A 22 -6.65 -6.76 11.12
N ILE A 23 -5.97 -7.90 10.88
CA ILE A 23 -4.70 -7.96 10.15
C ILE A 23 -4.85 -7.35 8.74
N ARG A 24 -5.93 -7.69 8.02
CA ARG A 24 -6.20 -7.12 6.69
C ARG A 24 -6.37 -5.60 6.73
N LYS A 25 -7.14 -5.08 7.69
CA LYS A 25 -7.31 -3.63 7.87
C LYS A 25 -5.99 -2.94 8.23
N THR A 26 -5.15 -3.56 9.05
CA THR A 26 -3.85 -2.99 9.41
C THR A 26 -2.87 -3.00 8.24
N LEU A 27 -2.91 -4.02 7.38
CA LEU A 27 -2.09 -4.08 6.16
C LEU A 27 -2.50 -3.01 5.16
N GLU A 28 -3.80 -2.85 4.91
CA GLU A 28 -4.33 -1.84 3.99
C GLU A 28 -4.01 -0.41 4.48
N ALA A 29 -4.10 -0.17 5.79
CA ALA A 29 -3.66 1.09 6.39
C ALA A 29 -2.13 1.29 6.27
N ALA A 30 -1.35 0.23 6.47
CA ALA A 30 0.11 0.27 6.34
C ALA A 30 0.55 0.55 4.90
N ASP A 31 -0.14 0.03 3.88
CA ASP A 31 0.18 0.27 2.46
C ASP A 31 0.04 1.76 2.10
N GLY A 32 -1.04 2.42 2.53
CA GLY A 32 -1.25 3.85 2.31
C GLY A 32 -0.23 4.72 3.06
N LEU A 33 0.07 4.37 4.32
CA LEU A 33 1.08 5.06 5.12
C LEU A 33 2.50 4.85 4.57
N SER A 34 2.79 3.64 4.05
CA SER A 34 4.06 3.28 3.40
C SER A 34 4.31 4.14 2.16
N LEU A 35 3.25 4.45 1.39
CA LEU A 35 3.34 5.39 0.28
C LEU A 35 3.75 6.79 0.77
N GLY A 36 3.15 7.28 1.85
CA GLY A 36 3.46 8.59 2.43
C GLY A 36 4.88 8.69 3.02
N ILE A 37 5.32 7.70 3.79
CA ILE A 37 6.69 7.70 4.35
C ILE A 37 7.75 7.67 3.25
N SER A 38 7.48 6.99 2.12
CA SER A 38 8.38 6.98 0.97
C SER A 38 8.60 8.37 0.36
N MET A 39 7.59 9.24 0.38
CA MET A 39 7.72 10.63 -0.08
C MET A 39 8.64 11.42 0.84
N VAL A 40 8.48 11.25 2.16
CA VAL A 40 9.31 11.91 3.18
C VAL A 40 10.77 11.48 3.03
N VAL A 41 11.03 10.17 2.86
CA VAL A 41 12.37 9.64 2.62
C VAL A 41 12.97 10.20 1.32
N ALA A 42 12.21 10.27 0.23
CA ALA A 42 12.68 10.82 -1.04
C ALA A 42 13.03 12.32 -0.93
N VAL A 43 12.19 13.11 -0.24
CA VAL A 43 12.47 14.52 0.03
C VAL A 43 13.69 14.67 0.94
N PHE A 44 13.82 13.85 1.99
CA PHE A 44 15.00 13.87 2.85
C PHE A 44 16.29 13.55 2.09
N ILE A 45 16.25 12.59 1.17
CA ILE A 45 17.40 12.29 0.30
C ILE A 45 17.70 13.49 -0.60
N GLY A 46 16.69 14.12 -1.21
CA GLY A 46 16.89 15.32 -2.03
C GLY A 46 17.47 16.50 -1.25
N VAL A 47 16.95 16.77 -0.04
CA VAL A 47 17.48 17.78 0.88
C VAL A 47 18.92 17.44 1.30
N GLY A 48 19.20 16.17 1.60
CA GLY A 48 20.53 15.69 1.97
C GLY A 48 21.55 15.89 0.85
N ILE A 49 21.17 15.55 -0.39
CA ILE A 49 21.96 15.84 -1.59
C ILE A 49 22.13 17.36 -1.76
N GLY A 50 21.06 18.15 -1.61
CA GLY A 50 21.12 19.61 -1.69
C GLY A 50 22.07 20.24 -0.66
N TYR A 51 22.07 19.72 0.57
CA TYR A 51 23.01 20.12 1.62
C TYR A 51 24.45 19.75 1.27
N LEU A 52 24.67 18.54 0.74
CA LEU A 52 25.99 18.08 0.32
C LEU A 52 26.54 18.96 -0.81
N LEU A 53 25.72 19.27 -1.82
CA LEU A 53 26.06 20.15 -2.94
C LEU A 53 26.40 21.58 -2.47
N LYS A 54 25.61 22.12 -1.52
CA LYS A 54 25.89 23.42 -0.89
C LYS A 54 27.23 23.45 -0.15
N LYS A 55 27.69 22.32 0.40
CA LYS A 55 28.98 22.25 1.10
C LYS A 55 30.17 22.24 0.15
N PHE A 56 30.07 21.52 -0.96
CA PHE A 56 31.15 21.42 -1.95
C PHE A 56 31.20 22.62 -2.91
N THR A 57 30.07 23.29 -3.12
CA THR A 57 29.96 24.39 -4.07
C THR A 57 29.78 25.71 -3.34
N PRO A 58 30.50 26.79 -3.70
CA PRO A 58 30.33 28.11 -3.07
C PRO A 58 28.95 28.74 -3.29
N TYR A 59 28.12 28.17 -4.16
CA TYR A 59 26.80 28.70 -4.50
C TYR A 59 25.71 28.10 -3.61
N PRO A 60 25.15 28.85 -2.64
CA PRO A 60 24.09 28.36 -1.75
C PRO A 60 22.79 28.00 -2.49
N TRP A 61 22.60 28.53 -3.71
CA TRP A 61 21.43 28.26 -4.55
C TRP A 61 21.28 26.78 -4.94
N LEU A 62 22.38 26.00 -5.00
CA LEU A 62 22.32 24.57 -5.36
C LEU A 62 21.55 23.73 -4.34
N PHE A 63 21.36 24.24 -3.12
CA PHE A 63 20.48 23.59 -2.15
C PHE A 63 19.08 23.36 -2.73
N TRP A 64 18.52 24.36 -3.43
CA TRP A 64 17.21 24.26 -4.05
C TRP A 64 17.16 23.21 -5.15
N LEU A 65 18.28 22.98 -5.83
CA LEU A 65 18.39 21.95 -6.86
C LEU A 65 18.20 20.54 -6.26
N GLY A 66 18.78 20.28 -5.08
CA GLY A 66 18.57 19.04 -4.35
C GLY A 66 17.13 18.88 -3.86
N VAL A 67 16.55 19.95 -3.32
CA VAL A 67 15.13 19.96 -2.89
C VAL A 67 14.20 19.69 -4.08
N PHE A 68 14.42 20.37 -5.21
CA PHE A 68 13.66 20.18 -6.44
C PHE A 68 13.75 18.74 -6.95
N TRP A 69 14.95 18.15 -6.93
CA TRP A 69 15.14 16.75 -7.32
C TRP A 69 14.47 15.77 -6.36
N GLY A 70 14.51 16.05 -5.05
CA GLY A 70 13.82 15.25 -4.04
C GLY A 70 12.30 15.25 -4.22
N ILE A 71 11.71 16.42 -4.42
CA ILE A 71 10.27 16.57 -4.69
C ILE A 71 9.91 15.86 -6.00
N SER A 72 10.70 16.06 -7.06
CA SER A 72 10.48 15.41 -8.35
C SER A 72 10.54 13.88 -8.23
N ALA A 73 11.50 13.34 -7.46
CA ALA A 73 11.62 11.92 -7.19
C ALA A 73 10.43 11.37 -6.39
N ALA A 74 9.96 12.11 -5.37
CA ALA A 74 8.77 11.75 -4.62
C ALA A 74 7.53 11.66 -5.53
N ILE A 75 7.29 12.69 -6.35
CA ILE A 75 6.15 12.72 -7.29
C ILE A 75 6.24 11.56 -8.28
N LEU A 76 7.41 11.33 -8.88
CA LEU A 76 7.60 10.27 -9.88
C LEU A 76 7.37 8.88 -9.28
N ASN A 77 7.86 8.64 -8.05
CA ASN A 77 7.66 7.37 -7.35
C ASN A 77 6.18 7.14 -7.01
N VAL A 78 5.51 8.16 -6.47
CA VAL A 78 4.08 8.11 -6.14
C VAL A 78 3.24 7.86 -7.39
N TYR A 79 3.50 8.57 -8.48
CA TYR A 79 2.77 8.39 -9.73
C TYR A 79 2.90 6.96 -10.27
N LYS A 80 4.11 6.38 -10.21
CA LYS A 80 4.36 4.99 -10.59
C LYS A 80 3.58 4.02 -9.71
N ALA A 81 3.64 4.18 -8.38
CA ALA A 81 2.93 3.32 -7.44
C ALA A 81 1.40 3.44 -7.57
N TYR A 82 0.89 4.64 -7.85
CA TYR A 82 -0.53 4.88 -8.08
C TYR A 82 -1.02 4.11 -9.31
N LYS A 83 -0.32 4.18 -10.45
CA LYS A 83 -0.70 3.42 -11.66
C LYS A 83 -0.73 1.92 -11.43
N VAL A 84 0.26 1.39 -10.71
CA VAL A 84 0.32 -0.05 -10.38
C VAL A 84 -0.87 -0.43 -9.51
N GLN A 85 -1.17 0.35 -8.47
CA GLN A 85 -2.33 0.10 -7.61
C GLN A 85 -3.64 0.12 -8.40
N VAL A 86 -3.88 1.13 -9.23
CA VAL A 86 -5.10 1.23 -10.04
C VAL A 86 -5.27 0.00 -10.94
N LYS A 87 -4.22 -0.41 -11.65
CA LYS A 87 -4.26 -1.62 -12.48
C LYS A 87 -4.57 -2.88 -11.68
N SER A 88 -3.95 -3.03 -10.51
CA SER A 88 -4.24 -4.16 -9.63
C SER A 88 -5.71 -4.15 -9.17
N TYR A 89 -6.26 -2.98 -8.81
CA TYR A 89 -7.68 -2.85 -8.44
C TYR A 89 -8.63 -3.23 -9.58
N GLU A 90 -8.33 -2.84 -10.83
CA GLU A 90 -9.12 -3.24 -12.00
C GLU A 90 -9.07 -4.76 -12.22
N GLU A 91 -7.89 -5.37 -12.16
CA GLU A 91 -7.72 -6.83 -12.27
C GLU A 91 -8.44 -7.59 -11.14
N PHE A 92 -8.48 -7.05 -9.92
CA PHE A 92 -9.25 -7.63 -8.82
C PHE A 92 -10.76 -7.57 -9.09
N LYS A 93 -11.27 -6.44 -9.59
CA LYS A 93 -12.69 -6.29 -9.94
C LYS A 93 -13.10 -7.26 -11.04
N GLU A 94 -12.31 -7.37 -12.11
CA GLU A 94 -12.60 -8.29 -13.21
C GLU A 94 -12.62 -9.74 -12.73
N ARG A 95 -11.65 -10.15 -11.90
CA ARG A 95 -11.65 -11.50 -11.32
C ARG A 95 -12.86 -11.75 -10.41
N ASP A 96 -13.23 -10.78 -9.58
CA ASP A 96 -14.40 -10.89 -8.70
C ASP A 96 -15.70 -11.02 -9.50
N GLU A 97 -15.83 -10.30 -10.62
CA GLU A 97 -16.97 -10.39 -11.54
C GLU A 97 -17.04 -11.76 -12.23
N LEU A 98 -15.91 -12.29 -12.73
CA LEU A 98 -15.86 -13.64 -13.31
C LEU A 98 -16.21 -14.74 -12.30
N ILE A 99 -15.79 -14.58 -11.04
CA ILE A 99 -16.15 -15.52 -9.96
C ILE A 99 -17.66 -15.44 -9.68
N LYS A 100 -18.22 -14.23 -9.58
CA LYS A 100 -19.68 -14.03 -9.39
C LYS A 100 -20.48 -14.64 -10.54
N GLU A 101 -20.04 -14.46 -11.79
CA GLU A 101 -20.69 -15.04 -12.97
C GLU A 101 -20.66 -16.58 -12.94
N LYS A 102 -19.50 -17.18 -12.60
CA LYS A 102 -19.39 -18.64 -12.45
C LYS A 102 -20.28 -19.19 -11.35
N ILE A 103 -20.34 -18.53 -10.19
CA ILE A 103 -21.22 -18.91 -9.07
C ILE A 103 -22.69 -18.83 -9.51
N GLN A 104 -23.07 -17.79 -10.26
CA GLN A 104 -24.44 -17.65 -10.75
C GLN A 104 -24.79 -18.75 -11.76
N LYS A 105 -23.91 -19.04 -12.72
CA LYS A 105 -24.09 -20.14 -13.69
C LYS A 105 -24.26 -21.49 -13.02
N GLU A 106 -23.45 -21.78 -12.00
CA GLU A 106 -23.55 -23.03 -11.23
C GLU A 106 -24.88 -23.12 -10.47
N LYS A 107 -25.37 -22.00 -9.92
CA LYS A 107 -26.67 -21.95 -9.23
C LYS A 107 -27.87 -22.14 -10.17
N ASN A 108 -27.71 -21.81 -11.45
CA ASN A 108 -28.74 -21.94 -12.47
C ASN A 108 -28.74 -23.28 -13.21
N LYS A 109 -27.77 -24.16 -12.91
CA LYS A 109 -27.65 -25.51 -13.48
C LYS A 109 -28.37 -26.53 -12.62
#